data_AF-A0AAN8FDA4-F1
#
_entry.id   AF-A0AAN8FDA4-F1
#
_cell.length_a   1.000
_cell.length_b   1.000
_cell.length_c   1.000
_cell.angle_alpha   90.00
_cell.angle_beta   90.00
_cell.angle_gamma   90.00
#
_symmetry.space_group_name_H-M   'P 1'
#
loop_
_entity.id
_entity.type
_entity.pdbx_description
1 polymer ?
#
loop_
_entity_poly.entity_id
_entity_poly.type
_entity_poly.pdbx_seq_one_letter_code
_entity_poly.pdbx_strand_id
1 'polypeptide(L)'
;MYLNLLGTSYHSMFTFGAANFDQVIADIKTAKNAGKAKAEVFDIGYTSMAGQVTKPLMENLCTKLVPLITKLEWKCFLTHSKSLIDFTMYECSKIVKP
;
A
#
# COMPACT_ATOMS: atom_id res chain seq x y z
N MET A 1 -21.21 -13.25 -8.52
CA MET A 1 -21.01 -11.86 -8.01
C MET A 1 -19.60 -11.59 -7.46
N TYR A 2 -18.85 -12.59 -6.97
CA TYR A 2 -17.47 -12.43 -6.47
C TYR A 2 -16.40 -12.13 -7.55
N LEU A 3 -16.58 -12.61 -8.79
CA LEU A 3 -15.62 -12.39 -9.89
C LEU A 3 -15.52 -10.91 -10.33
N ASN A 4 -16.61 -10.14 -10.24
CA ASN A 4 -16.62 -8.72 -10.62
C ASN A 4 -15.93 -7.81 -9.59
N LEU A 5 -15.88 -8.21 -8.31
CA LEU A 5 -15.18 -7.47 -7.25
C LEU A 5 -13.66 -7.61 -7.37
N LEU A 6 -13.18 -8.79 -7.78
CA LEU A 6 -11.75 -8.99 -8.05
C LEU A 6 -11.33 -8.21 -9.30
N GLY A 7 -12.06 -8.33 -10.42
CA GLY A 7 -11.73 -7.64 -11.67
C GLY A 7 -11.65 -6.11 -11.55
N THR A 8 -12.61 -5.49 -10.86
CA THR A 8 -12.59 -4.04 -10.57
C THR A 8 -11.47 -3.64 -9.61
N SER A 9 -11.19 -4.48 -8.60
CA SER A 9 -10.08 -4.23 -7.67
C SER A 9 -8.71 -4.32 -8.37
N TYR A 10 -8.51 -5.29 -9.27
CA TYR A 10 -7.29 -5.43 -10.07
C TYR A 10 -7.13 -4.29 -11.08
N HIS A 11 -8.20 -3.88 -11.76
CA HIS A 11 -8.14 -2.76 -12.70
C HIS A 11 -7.83 -1.43 -11.99
N SER A 12 -8.43 -1.20 -10.81
CA SER A 12 -8.11 -0.06 -9.93
C SER A 12 -6.65 -0.11 -9.47
N MET A 13 -6.13 -1.30 -9.15
CA MET A 13 -4.73 -1.51 -8.75
C MET A 13 -3.76 -1.18 -9.88
N PHE A 14 -4.12 -1.53 -11.12
CA PHE A 14 -3.29 -1.35 -12.30
C PHE A 14 -3.22 0.11 -12.74
N THR A 15 -4.35 0.83 -12.72
CA THR A 15 -4.39 2.28 -13.00
C THR A 15 -3.77 3.09 -11.86
N PHE A 16 -3.90 2.63 -10.61
CA PHE A 16 -3.20 3.19 -9.46
C PHE A 16 -1.68 2.99 -9.54
N GLY A 17 -1.21 1.92 -10.19
CA GLY A 17 0.22 1.69 -10.42
C GLY A 17 0.85 2.74 -11.33
N ALA A 18 0.25 3.01 -12.49
CA ALA A 18 0.91 3.79 -13.56
C ALA A 18 1.24 5.24 -13.14
N ALA A 19 0.28 6.00 -12.62
CA ALA A 19 0.50 7.40 -12.22
C ALA A 19 1.48 7.55 -11.03
N ASN A 20 1.48 6.57 -10.12
CA ASN A 20 2.40 6.55 -8.98
C ASN A 20 3.81 6.11 -9.39
N PHE A 21 3.96 5.26 -10.41
CA PHE A 21 5.25 4.94 -11.00
C PHE A 21 5.90 6.16 -11.66
N ASP A 22 5.13 7.03 -12.31
CA ASP A 22 5.65 8.27 -12.89
C ASP A 22 6.24 9.19 -11.81
N GLN A 23 5.58 9.30 -10.64
CA GLN A 23 6.11 10.06 -9.50
C GLN A 23 7.39 9.44 -8.93
N VAL A 24 7.44 8.11 -8.76
CA VAL A 24 8.66 7.41 -8.31
C VAL A 24 9.82 7.66 -9.29
N ILE A 25 9.55 7.60 -10.59
CA ILE A 25 10.56 7.89 -11.62
C ILE A 25 11.00 9.35 -11.55
N ALA A 26 10.09 10.30 -11.30
CA ALA A 26 10.42 11.71 -11.14
C ALA A 26 11.32 11.95 -9.91
N ASP A 27 11.04 11.31 -8.78
CA ASP A 27 11.84 11.40 -7.55
C ASP A 27 13.26 10.84 -7.77
N ILE A 28 13.38 9.68 -8.43
CA ILE A 28 14.66 9.05 -8.80
C ILE A 28 15.47 9.96 -9.74
N LYS A 29 14.81 10.55 -10.75
CA LYS A 29 15.47 11.47 -11.69
C LYS A 29 15.98 12.72 -10.97
N THR A 30 15.18 13.27 -10.06
CA THR A 30 15.55 14.45 -9.26
C THR A 30 16.76 14.15 -8.37
N ALA A 31 16.75 13.00 -7.68
CA ALA A 31 17.86 12.56 -6.83
C ALA A 31 19.15 12.34 -7.63
N LYS A 32 19.05 11.72 -8.81
CA LYS A 32 20.20 11.54 -9.72
C LYS A 32 20.75 12.89 -10.21
N ASN A 33 19.87 13.81 -10.61
CA ASN A 33 20.27 15.14 -11.10
C ASN A 33 20.88 16.01 -9.99
N ALA A 34 20.53 15.75 -8.73
CA ALA A 34 21.16 16.37 -7.56
C ALA A 34 22.53 15.78 -7.20
N GLY A 35 23.05 14.81 -7.97
CA GLY A 35 24.37 14.20 -7.77
C GLY A 35 24.45 13.23 -6.59
N LYS A 36 23.32 12.74 -6.09
CA LYS A 36 23.28 11.77 -4.98
C LYS A 36 23.97 10.46 -5.35
N ALA A 37 24.53 9.79 -4.34
CA ALA A 37 25.17 8.50 -4.53
C ALA A 37 24.16 7.44 -5.01
N LYS A 38 24.63 6.46 -5.79
CA LYS A 38 23.77 5.41 -6.36
C LYS A 38 22.90 4.70 -5.32
N ALA A 39 23.47 4.37 -4.16
CA ALA A 39 22.73 3.73 -3.06
C ALA A 39 21.60 4.62 -2.53
N GLU A 40 21.85 5.92 -2.38
CA GLU A 40 20.87 6.89 -1.90
C GLU A 40 19.74 7.13 -2.91
N VAL A 41 20.05 7.13 -4.22
CA VAL A 41 19.04 7.20 -5.29
C VAL A 41 18.12 5.97 -5.27
N PHE A 42 18.67 4.78 -5.03
CA PHE A 42 17.86 3.56 -4.91
C PHE A 42 17.01 3.56 -3.64
N ASP A 43 17.54 4.04 -2.53
CA ASP A 43 16.80 4.15 -1.26
C ASP A 43 15.61 5.11 -1.38
N ILE A 44 15.80 6.24 -2.07
CA ILE A 44 14.72 7.19 -2.43
C ILE A 44 13.68 6.51 -3.33
N GLY A 45 14.12 5.78 -4.36
CA GLY A 45 13.22 5.06 -5.25
C GLY A 45 12.38 4.03 -4.51
N TYR A 46 12.99 3.26 -3.60
CA TYR A 46 12.31 2.28 -2.75
C TYR A 46 11.31 2.95 -1.81
N THR A 47 11.74 4.00 -1.11
CA THR A 47 10.90 4.76 -0.17
C THR A 47 9.70 5.39 -0.87
N SER A 48 9.91 5.99 -2.04
CA SER A 48 8.84 6.56 -2.85
C SER A 48 7.85 5.48 -3.32
N MET A 49 8.34 4.31 -3.77
CA MET A 49 7.47 3.19 -4.13
C MET A 49 6.64 2.69 -2.95
N ALA A 50 7.25 2.53 -1.77
CA ALA A 50 6.56 2.08 -0.57
C ALA A 50 5.45 3.08 -0.17
N GLY A 51 5.73 4.38 -0.26
CA GLY A 51 4.77 5.44 0.06
C GLY A 51 3.65 5.60 -0.96
N GLN A 52 3.98 5.60 -2.24
CA GLN A 52 3.05 5.91 -3.33
C GLN A 52 2.26 4.69 -3.81
N VAL A 53 2.87 3.50 -3.76
CA VAL A 53 2.28 2.28 -4.30
C VAL A 53 1.82 1.37 -3.18
N THR A 54 2.71 0.97 -2.27
CA THR A 54 2.39 -0.07 -1.26
C THR A 54 1.36 0.40 -0.24
N LYS A 55 1.51 1.61 0.32
CA LYS A 55 0.61 2.12 1.36
C LYS A 55 -0.85 2.22 0.90
N PRO A 56 -1.17 2.84 -0.25
CA PRO A 56 -2.56 2.96 -0.67
C PRO A 56 -3.18 1.64 -1.13
N LEU A 57 -2.36 0.73 -1.66
CA LEU A 57 -2.79 -0.64 -1.99
C LEU A 57 -3.25 -1.39 -0.75
N MET A 58 -2.43 -1.35 0.31
CA MET A 58 -2.75 -1.94 1.59
C MET A 58 -3.98 -1.29 2.22
N GLU A 59 -4.09 0.05 2.15
CA GLU A 59 -5.25 0.78 2.64
C GLU A 59 -6.54 0.37 1.92
N ASN A 60 -6.50 0.26 0.59
CA ASN A 60 -7.65 -0.15 -0.23
C ASN A 60 -8.05 -1.60 0.04
N LEU A 61 -7.08 -2.51 0.05
CA LEU A 61 -7.31 -3.92 0.38
C LEU A 61 -7.96 -4.05 1.76
N CYS A 62 -7.40 -3.36 2.75
CA CYS A 62 -7.84 -3.39 4.12
C CYS A 62 -9.24 -2.78 4.30
N THR A 63 -9.52 -1.63 3.68
CA THR A 63 -10.85 -1.00 3.70
C THR A 63 -11.93 -1.89 3.06
N LYS A 64 -11.56 -2.70 2.05
CA LYS A 64 -12.45 -3.69 1.44
C LYS A 64 -12.61 -4.96 2.28
N LEU A 65 -11.58 -5.36 3.01
CA LEU A 65 -11.59 -6.57 3.83
C LEU A 65 -12.40 -6.37 5.13
N VAL A 66 -12.20 -5.24 5.80
CA VAL A 66 -12.86 -4.90 7.09
C VAL A 66 -14.37 -5.12 7.09
N PRO A 67 -15.17 -4.71 6.09
CA PRO A 67 -16.61 -4.96 6.09
C PRO A 67 -16.99 -6.44 5.93
N LEU A 68 -16.12 -7.27 5.33
CA LEU A 68 -16.42 -8.69 5.01
C LEU A 68 -16.12 -9.67 6.15
N ILE A 69 -15.30 -9.28 7.12
CA ILE A 69 -14.86 -10.15 8.21
C ILE A 69 -15.55 -9.79 9.54
N THR A 70 -15.69 -10.73 10.45
CA THR A 70 -16.24 -10.48 11.80
C THR A 70 -15.27 -9.69 12.68
N LYS A 71 -15.77 -9.14 13.80
CA LYS A 71 -14.94 -8.46 14.81
C LYS A 71 -13.84 -9.38 15.36
N LEU A 72 -14.16 -10.65 15.59
CA LEU A 72 -13.21 -11.64 16.10
C LEU A 72 -12.09 -11.90 15.09
N GLU A 73 -12.45 -12.12 13.82
CA GLU A 73 -11.50 -12.33 12.72
C GLU A 73 -10.62 -11.10 12.50
N TRP A 74 -11.17 -9.89 12.57
CA TRP A 74 -10.40 -8.66 12.43
C TRP A 74 -9.38 -8.47 13.56
N LYS A 75 -9.79 -8.73 14.81
CA LYS A 75 -8.88 -8.69 15.96
C LYS A 75 -7.78 -9.74 15.86
N CYS A 76 -8.13 -10.95 15.38
CA CYS A 76 -7.18 -12.03 15.15
C CYS A 76 -6.15 -11.63 14.07
N PHE A 77 -6.63 -11.12 12.92
CA PHE A 77 -5.80 -10.62 11.83
C PHE A 77 -4.80 -9.58 12.34
N LEU A 78 -5.26 -8.53 13.02
CA LEU A 78 -4.39 -7.48 13.56
C LEU A 78 -3.42 -7.98 14.64
N THR A 79 -3.75 -9.05 15.35
CA THR A 79 -2.85 -9.62 16.38
C THR A 79 -1.69 -10.36 15.75
N HIS A 80 -1.94 -11.16 14.72
CA HIS A 80 -0.94 -12.02 14.10
C HIS A 80 -0.20 -11.35 12.93
N SER A 81 -0.78 -10.35 12.28
CA SER A 81 -0.13 -9.67 11.16
C SER A 81 0.97 -8.70 11.59
N LYS A 82 0.92 -8.19 12.84
CA LYS A 82 1.89 -7.25 13.41
C LYS A 82 3.34 -7.74 13.42
N SER A 83 3.57 -9.05 13.47
CA SER A 83 4.93 -9.60 13.42
C SER A 83 5.52 -9.65 12.00
N LEU A 84 4.69 -9.47 10.97
CA LEU A 84 5.08 -9.56 9.57
C LEU A 84 5.04 -8.21 8.87
N ILE A 85 4.05 -7.37 9.23
CA ILE A 85 3.81 -6.07 8.62
C ILE A 85 3.38 -5.12 9.74
N ASP A 86 4.00 -3.94 9.81
CA ASP A 86 3.53 -2.88 10.70
C ASP A 86 2.23 -2.27 10.15
N PHE A 87 1.10 -2.85 10.57
CA PHE A 87 -0.21 -2.37 10.16
C PHE A 87 -0.60 -1.02 10.77
N THR A 88 0.14 -0.51 11.77
CA THR A 88 -0.17 0.78 12.40
C THR A 88 -0.01 1.96 11.45
N MET A 89 0.70 1.75 10.35
CA MET A 89 0.91 2.70 9.27
C MET A 89 -0.32 2.89 8.35
N TYR A 90 -1.33 2.03 8.48
CA TYR A 90 -2.55 2.03 7.67
C TYR A 90 -3.76 2.44 8.52
N GLU A 91 -4.57 3.37 8.02
CA GLU A 91 -5.69 3.96 8.78
C GLU A 91 -6.79 2.94 9.07
N CYS A 92 -7.02 2.03 8.12
CA CYS A 92 -7.95 0.94 8.25
C CYS A 92 -7.69 0.02 9.47
N SER A 93 -6.44 -0.08 9.94
CA SER A 93 -6.06 -0.88 11.12
C SER A 93 -6.65 -0.34 12.42
N LYS A 94 -7.08 0.93 12.41
CA LYS A 94 -7.70 1.62 13.54
C LYS A 94 -9.22 1.42 13.58
N ILE A 95 -9.81 0.77 12.56
CA ILE A 95 -11.26 0.54 12.53
C ILE A 95 -11.64 -0.45 13.65
N VAL A 96 -12.41 0.06 14.61
CA VAL A 96 -13.02 -0.73 15.69
C VAL A 96 -14.41 -1.15 15.25
N LYS A 97 -14.60 -2.45 14.99
CA LYS A 97 -15.93 -3.00 14.71
C LYS A 97 -16.73 -3.09 16.02
N PRO A 98 -17.99 -2.61 16.06
CA PRO A 98 -18.88 -2.77 17.20
C PRO A 98 -19.06 -4.24 17.56
#